data_AF-A0A847LQT0-F1
#
_entry.id   AF-A0A847LQT0-F1
#
_cell.length_a   1.000
_cell.length_b   1.000
_cell.length_c   1.000
_cell.angle_alpha   90.00
_cell.angle_beta   90.00
_cell.angle_gamma   90.00
#
_symmetry.space_group_name_H-M   'P 1'
#
loop_
_entity.id
_entity.type
_entity.pdbx_description
1 polymer ?
#
loop_
_entity_poly.entity_id
_entity_poly.type
_entity_poly.pdbx_seq_one_letter_code
_entity_poly.pdbx_strand_id
1 'polypeptide(L)'
;MRKDDELVRFEDGPFEIPDHYNGYLHLKPNRSVFQIRNYIMVFAVLLAIISIIVALAVSDNTPVVIISLVVTVVMIGLFYLLRNLNRKDKKKIEVGKYDEEKISLYEQNEAGEYDKDKVSEYYWDEINNVTLYIRYYQESFVGTLTIELENETIEREDIMVLPDIFDLVTYNEKFYIYNPVEELRKQRDAARSGHILQDEEVDDVIVEQVESEVSESEENVTDLDE
;
A
#
# COMPACT_ATOMS: atom_id res chain seq x y z
N MET A 1 1.28 -43.47 4.05
CA MET A 1 0.14 -43.00 3.23
C MET A 1 -0.53 -41.89 4.00
N ARG A 2 -0.39 -40.67 3.49
CA ARG A 2 -0.80 -39.42 4.12
C ARG A 2 -2.27 -39.20 3.75
N LYS A 3 -3.11 -38.88 4.73
CA LYS A 3 -4.54 -38.60 4.55
C LYS A 3 -4.70 -37.46 3.56
N ASP A 4 -5.64 -37.66 2.65
CA ASP A 4 -6.00 -36.78 1.56
C ASP A 4 -6.44 -35.40 2.07
N ASP A 5 -6.04 -34.39 1.32
CA ASP A 5 -6.40 -32.99 1.49
C ASP A 5 -7.92 -32.82 1.31
N GLU A 6 -8.65 -32.67 2.40
CA GLU A 6 -10.00 -32.11 2.36
C GLU A 6 -9.88 -30.61 2.05
N LEU A 7 -10.01 -30.29 0.76
CA LEU A 7 -10.37 -28.96 0.28
C LEU A 7 -11.69 -28.56 0.96
N VAL A 8 -11.59 -27.69 1.96
CA VAL A 8 -12.72 -26.98 2.55
C VAL A 8 -13.37 -26.17 1.43
N ARG A 9 -14.45 -26.73 0.86
CA ARG A 9 -15.38 -25.94 0.05
C ARG A 9 -16.04 -24.97 1.00
N PHE A 10 -15.84 -23.67 0.78
CA PHE A 10 -16.73 -22.66 1.33
C PHE A 10 -18.11 -22.96 0.74
N GLU A 11 -19.02 -23.46 1.59
CA GLU A 11 -20.42 -23.53 1.24
C GLU A 11 -20.90 -22.11 0.98
N ASP A 12 -21.47 -21.89 -0.21
CA ASP A 12 -22.29 -20.71 -0.54
C ASP A 12 -23.53 -20.70 0.38
N GLY A 13 -23.32 -20.39 1.66
CA GLY A 13 -24.39 -19.93 2.52
C GLY A 13 -24.82 -18.54 2.05
N PRO A 14 -26.10 -18.16 2.22
CA PRO A 14 -26.46 -16.77 2.01
C PRO A 14 -25.55 -15.92 2.89
N PHE A 15 -24.83 -14.98 2.28
CA PHE A 15 -24.21 -13.88 3.03
C PHE A 15 -25.34 -13.26 3.85
N GLU A 16 -25.38 -13.55 5.15
CA GLU A 16 -26.24 -12.80 6.08
C GLU A 16 -25.71 -11.37 6.03
N ILE A 17 -26.42 -10.54 5.28
CA ILE A 17 -26.21 -9.10 5.24
C ILE A 17 -26.39 -8.65 6.69
N PRO A 18 -25.35 -8.11 7.36
CA PRO A 18 -25.52 -7.59 8.70
C PRO A 18 -26.58 -6.49 8.63
N ASP A 19 -27.63 -6.60 9.44
CA ASP A 19 -28.71 -5.59 9.48
C ASP A 19 -28.17 -4.20 9.85
N HIS A 20 -26.98 -4.14 10.45
CA HIS A 20 -26.26 -2.90 10.77
C HIS A 20 -24.76 -3.03 10.54
N TYR A 21 -24.15 -2.09 9.79
CA TYR A 21 -22.69 -1.98 9.70
C TYR A 21 -22.16 -0.91 10.65
N ASN A 22 -21.19 -1.29 11.48
CA ASN A 22 -20.44 -0.38 12.33
C ASN A 22 -19.00 -0.86 12.50
N GLY A 23 -18.10 0.05 12.83
CA GLY A 23 -16.71 -0.30 13.01
C GLY A 23 -15.86 0.83 13.53
N TYR A 24 -14.56 0.55 13.67
CA TYR A 24 -13.61 1.46 14.28
C TYR A 24 -12.51 1.85 13.29
N LEU A 25 -12.30 3.16 13.17
CA LEU A 25 -11.18 3.70 12.42
C LEU A 25 -9.94 3.62 13.30
N HIS A 26 -8.92 2.95 12.77
CA HIS A 26 -7.64 2.79 13.45
C HIS A 26 -6.53 3.44 12.64
N LEU A 27 -5.62 4.15 13.30
CA LEU A 27 -4.40 4.66 12.70
C LEU A 27 -3.21 3.75 13.06
N LYS A 28 -2.20 3.73 12.19
CA LYS A 28 -0.89 3.13 12.48
C LYS A 28 0.17 4.24 12.62
N PRO A 29 0.51 4.68 13.84
CA PRO A 29 1.37 5.84 14.06
C PRO A 29 2.80 5.60 13.53
N ASN A 30 3.44 6.71 13.11
CA ASN A 30 4.89 6.83 12.90
C ASN A 30 5.49 5.90 11.83
N ARG A 31 4.87 5.84 10.65
CA ARG A 31 5.38 5.07 9.50
C ARG A 31 6.81 5.46 9.08
N SER A 32 7.10 6.75 8.97
CA SER A 32 8.42 7.26 8.53
C SER A 32 9.52 6.84 9.50
N VAL A 33 9.28 7.05 10.79
CA VAL A 33 10.20 6.67 11.87
C VAL A 33 10.39 5.16 11.91
N PHE A 34 9.31 4.37 11.75
CA PHE A 34 9.41 2.91 11.66
C PHE A 34 10.29 2.49 10.49
N GLN A 35 10.08 3.04 9.29
CA GLN A 35 10.87 2.69 8.10
C GLN A 35 12.35 3.01 8.30
N ILE A 36 12.68 4.19 8.81
CA ILE A 36 14.05 4.59 9.12
C ILE A 36 14.69 3.60 10.10
N ARG A 37 14.01 3.28 11.21
CA ARG A 37 14.48 2.28 12.18
C ARG A 37 14.70 0.91 11.53
N ASN A 38 13.81 0.51 10.62
CA ASN A 38 13.93 -0.75 9.91
C ASN A 38 15.14 -0.79 8.96
N TYR A 39 15.41 0.30 8.24
CA TYR A 39 16.63 0.41 7.42
C TYR A 39 17.90 0.37 8.27
N ILE A 40 17.90 1.06 9.41
CA ILE A 40 19.03 1.01 10.37
C ILE A 40 19.24 -0.42 10.88
N MET A 41 18.16 -1.17 11.16
CA MET A 41 18.28 -2.59 11.56
C MET A 41 18.92 -3.45 10.46
N VAL A 42 18.49 -3.31 9.20
CA VAL A 42 19.09 -4.03 8.08
C VAL A 42 20.58 -3.66 7.94
N PHE A 43 20.90 -2.37 8.03
CA PHE A 43 22.27 -1.90 7.96
C PHE A 43 23.13 -2.44 9.11
N ALA A 44 22.59 -2.49 10.33
CA ALA A 44 23.28 -3.08 11.48
C ALA A 44 23.61 -4.56 11.26
N VAL A 45 22.68 -5.34 10.68
CA VAL A 45 22.92 -6.74 10.33
C VAL A 45 24.02 -6.86 9.27
N LEU A 46 23.99 -6.02 8.23
CA LEU A 46 25.03 -6.02 7.19
C LEU A 46 26.41 -5.67 7.77
N LEU A 47 26.50 -4.64 8.62
CA LEU A 47 27.75 -4.29 9.30
C LEU A 47 28.26 -5.39 10.22
N ALA A 48 27.37 -6.08 10.94
CA ALA A 48 27.74 -7.23 11.76
C ALA A 48 28.34 -8.36 10.90
N ILE A 49 27.71 -8.67 9.76
CA ILE A 49 28.22 -9.70 8.83
C ILE A 49 29.58 -9.29 8.27
N ILE A 50 29.74 -8.05 7.80
CA ILE A 50 31.02 -7.54 7.29
C ILE A 50 32.10 -7.63 8.37
N SER A 51 31.76 -7.28 9.61
CA SER A 51 32.69 -7.34 10.73
C SER A 51 33.16 -8.77 11.03
N ILE A 52 32.24 -9.75 10.98
CA ILE A 52 32.59 -11.17 11.11
C ILE A 52 33.52 -11.62 9.96
N ILE A 53 33.24 -11.21 8.72
CA ILE A 53 34.09 -11.54 7.56
C ILE A 53 35.51 -10.98 7.76
N VAL A 54 35.65 -9.72 8.20
CA VAL A 54 36.95 -9.10 8.47
C VAL A 54 37.70 -9.84 9.58
N ALA A 55 37.02 -10.24 10.65
CA ALA A 55 37.62 -11.01 11.73
C ALA A 55 38.16 -12.37 11.25
N LEU A 56 37.45 -13.04 10.34
CA LEU A 56 37.86 -14.31 9.76
C LEU A 56 39.03 -14.14 8.76
N ALA A 57 38.99 -13.07 7.96
CA ALA A 57 40.01 -12.80 6.94
C ALA A 57 41.36 -12.40 7.54
N VAL A 58 41.38 -11.75 8.70
CA VAL A 58 42.59 -11.27 9.37
C VAL A 58 42.74 -11.91 10.75
N SER A 59 42.55 -13.22 10.82
CA SER A 59 42.52 -13.99 12.08
C SER A 59 43.84 -13.91 12.88
N ASP A 60 44.96 -13.65 12.21
CA ASP A 60 46.28 -13.52 12.85
C ASP A 60 46.47 -12.17 13.58
N ASN A 61 45.64 -11.15 13.29
CA ASN A 61 45.76 -9.82 13.89
C ASN A 61 44.79 -9.66 15.08
N THR A 62 45.26 -10.02 16.27
CA THR A 62 44.45 -10.02 17.51
C THR A 62 43.73 -8.69 17.78
N PRO A 63 44.36 -7.50 17.66
CA PRO A 63 43.66 -6.22 17.79
C PRO A 63 42.46 -6.06 16.86
N VAL A 64 42.62 -6.40 15.57
CA VAL A 64 41.56 -6.25 14.56
C VAL A 64 40.42 -7.22 14.85
N VAL A 65 40.73 -8.45 15.23
CA VAL A 65 39.72 -9.46 15.62
C VAL A 65 38.89 -8.99 16.81
N ILE A 66 39.53 -8.43 17.84
CA ILE A 66 38.83 -7.91 19.04
C ILE A 66 37.90 -6.75 18.64
N ILE A 67 38.39 -5.79 17.85
CA ILE A 67 37.57 -4.65 17.40
C ILE A 67 36.36 -5.15 16.61
N SER A 68 36.55 -6.10 15.69
CA SER A 68 35.46 -6.68 14.91
C SER A 68 34.42 -7.40 15.78
N LEU A 69 34.85 -8.17 16.79
CA LEU A 69 33.93 -8.78 17.75
C LEU A 69 33.11 -7.73 18.52
N VAL A 70 33.74 -6.65 18.98
CA VAL A 70 33.05 -5.55 19.66
C VAL A 70 32.01 -4.89 18.75
N VAL A 71 32.38 -4.57 17.51
CA VAL A 71 31.45 -4.00 16.52
C VAL A 71 30.27 -4.93 16.28
N THR A 72 30.53 -6.23 16.14
CA THR A 72 29.47 -7.24 15.96
C THR A 72 28.49 -7.25 17.13
N VAL A 73 28.98 -7.25 18.37
CA VAL A 73 28.14 -7.23 19.58
C VAL A 73 27.31 -5.94 19.66
N VAL A 74 27.91 -4.78 19.36
CA VAL A 74 27.21 -3.49 19.35
C VAL A 74 26.09 -3.47 18.30
N MET A 75 26.35 -3.96 17.09
CA MET A 75 25.35 -4.01 16.01
C MET A 75 24.19 -4.96 16.33
N ILE A 76 24.47 -6.11 16.93
CA ILE A 76 23.44 -7.03 17.42
C ILE A 76 22.60 -6.36 18.51
N GLY A 77 23.24 -5.68 19.47
CA GLY A 77 22.55 -4.92 20.51
C GLY A 77 21.63 -3.84 19.94
N LEU A 78 22.12 -3.06 18.97
CA LEU A 78 21.34 -2.04 18.27
C LEU A 78 20.13 -2.65 17.55
N PHE A 79 20.31 -3.78 16.86
CA PHE A 79 19.23 -4.50 16.20
C PHE A 79 18.12 -4.89 17.19
N TYR A 80 18.47 -5.50 18.33
CA TYR A 80 17.48 -5.89 19.33
C TYR A 80 16.76 -4.70 19.97
N LEU A 81 17.48 -3.61 20.22
CA LEU A 81 16.90 -2.37 20.75
C LEU A 81 15.86 -1.80 19.78
N LEU A 82 16.22 -1.62 18.51
CA LEU A 82 15.33 -1.10 17.48
C LEU A 82 14.15 -2.03 17.23
N ARG A 83 14.36 -3.35 17.25
CA ARG A 83 13.29 -4.35 17.12
C ARG A 83 12.27 -4.22 18.25
N ASN A 84 12.72 -3.97 19.48
CA ASN A 84 11.84 -3.77 20.62
C ASN A 84 11.04 -2.46 20.52
N LEU A 85 11.66 -1.38 20.04
CA LEU A 85 10.97 -0.11 19.78
C LEU A 85 9.89 -0.28 18.70
N ASN A 86 10.24 -0.89 17.58
CA ASN A 86 9.31 -1.15 16.47
C ASN A 86 8.12 -2.04 16.89
N ARG A 87 8.31 -2.96 17.85
CA ARG A 87 7.19 -3.75 18.42
C ARG A 87 6.18 -2.86 19.15
N LYS A 88 6.64 -1.80 19.83
CA LYS A 88 5.75 -0.86 20.53
C LYS A 88 5.00 0.03 19.54
N ASP A 89 5.65 0.43 18.45
CA ASP A 89 5.03 1.25 17.39
C ASP A 89 3.99 0.49 16.56
N LYS A 90 3.90 -0.85 16.66
CA LYS A 90 2.83 -1.64 16.02
C LYS A 90 1.45 -1.45 16.67
N LYS A 91 1.35 -0.70 17.78
CA LYS A 91 0.06 -0.44 18.42
C LYS A 91 -0.85 0.35 17.47
N LYS A 92 -2.02 -0.21 17.21
CA LYS A 92 -3.11 0.50 16.54
C LYS A 92 -3.69 1.53 17.51
N ILE A 93 -3.93 2.74 17.04
CA ILE A 93 -4.61 3.77 17.83
C ILE A 93 -5.99 3.97 17.22
N GLU A 94 -7.03 3.88 18.04
CA GLU A 94 -8.39 4.16 17.60
C GLU A 94 -8.56 5.68 17.45
N VAL A 95 -9.02 6.13 16.29
CA VAL A 95 -9.17 7.55 15.94
C VAL A 95 -10.59 7.95 15.62
N GLY A 96 -11.49 6.99 15.63
CA GLY A 96 -12.88 7.22 15.32
C GLY A 96 -13.64 5.92 15.17
N LYS A 97 -14.90 6.07 14.82
CA LYS A 97 -15.85 4.99 14.56
C LYS A 97 -16.78 5.41 13.44
N TYR A 98 -17.39 4.45 12.78
CA TYR A 98 -18.44 4.68 11.81
C TYR A 98 -19.61 3.74 12.10
N ASP A 99 -20.79 4.19 11.71
CA ASP A 99 -22.03 3.41 11.73
C ASP A 99 -22.86 3.77 10.48
N GLU A 100 -24.11 3.33 10.45
CA GLU A 100 -25.02 3.55 9.33
C GLU A 100 -25.46 5.01 9.15
N GLU A 101 -25.29 5.84 10.18
CA GLU A 101 -25.77 7.23 10.19
C GLU A 101 -24.61 8.21 10.01
N LYS A 102 -23.42 7.90 10.54
CA LYS A 102 -22.31 8.86 10.59
C LYS A 102 -20.91 8.25 10.68
N ILE A 103 -19.92 9.10 10.41
CA ILE A 103 -18.52 8.93 10.84
C ILE A 103 -18.26 9.84 12.04
N SER A 104 -17.73 9.28 13.11
CA SER A 104 -17.28 10.01 14.30
C SER A 104 -15.75 9.99 14.38
N LEU A 105 -15.11 11.15 14.41
CA LEU A 105 -13.65 11.29 14.53
C LEU A 105 -13.30 11.85 15.91
N TYR A 106 -12.34 11.22 16.57
CA TYR A 106 -11.80 11.70 17.84
C TYR A 106 -10.83 12.87 17.60
N GLU A 107 -10.90 13.88 18.46
CA GLU A 107 -9.97 15.01 18.41
C GLU A 107 -8.60 14.61 18.98
N GLN A 108 -7.54 15.13 18.35
CA GLN A 108 -6.18 14.93 18.80
C GLN A 108 -5.76 16.09 19.70
N ASN A 109 -5.20 15.80 20.87
CA ASN A 109 -4.66 16.81 21.76
C ASN A 109 -3.25 17.27 21.33
N GLU A 110 -2.70 18.29 22.01
CA GLU A 110 -1.36 18.82 21.72
C GLU A 110 -0.22 17.79 21.90
N ALA A 111 -0.45 16.74 22.69
CA ALA A 111 0.49 15.64 22.89
C ALA A 111 0.38 14.55 21.81
N GLY A 112 -0.55 14.68 20.87
CA GLY A 112 -0.76 13.72 19.79
C GLY A 112 -1.65 12.52 20.16
N GLU A 113 -2.27 12.54 21.34
CA GLU A 113 -3.19 11.49 21.80
C GLU A 113 -4.63 11.83 21.41
N TYR A 114 -5.41 10.79 21.07
CA TYR A 114 -6.81 10.95 20.67
C TYR A 114 -7.71 10.88 21.89
N ASP A 115 -8.55 11.90 22.05
CA ASP A 115 -9.50 12.03 23.15
C ASP A 115 -10.87 11.48 22.71
N LYS A 116 -11.32 10.42 23.38
CA LYS A 116 -12.61 9.77 23.05
C LYS A 116 -13.81 10.58 23.53
N ASP A 117 -13.61 11.54 24.42
CA ASP A 117 -14.68 12.40 24.94
C ASP A 117 -14.90 13.63 24.05
N LYS A 118 -13.94 13.93 23.16
CA LYS A 118 -14.02 15.02 22.17
C LYS A 118 -14.16 14.46 20.77
N VAL A 119 -15.38 14.49 20.25
CA VAL A 119 -15.75 13.83 19.00
C VAL A 119 -16.37 14.84 18.05
N SER A 120 -15.86 14.86 16.82
CA SER A 120 -16.52 15.52 15.70
C SER A 120 -17.33 14.46 14.94
N GLU A 121 -18.62 14.71 14.75
CA GLU A 121 -19.54 13.79 14.08
C GLU A 121 -19.93 14.34 12.72
N TYR A 122 -19.92 13.49 11.70
CA TYR A 122 -20.23 13.81 10.31
C TYR A 122 -21.26 12.83 9.78
N TYR A 123 -22.48 13.30 9.53
CA TYR A 123 -23.57 12.44 9.09
C TYR A 123 -23.49 12.16 7.60
N TRP A 124 -23.88 10.95 7.18
CA TRP A 124 -23.76 10.55 5.79
C TRP A 124 -24.59 11.38 4.83
N ASP A 125 -25.69 11.97 5.27
CA ASP A 125 -26.51 12.89 4.47
C ASP A 125 -25.81 14.22 4.18
N GLU A 126 -24.99 14.71 5.12
CA GLU A 126 -24.19 15.94 5.00
C GLU A 126 -22.88 15.74 4.24
N ILE A 127 -22.36 14.51 4.19
CA ILE A 127 -21.14 14.16 3.48
C ILE A 127 -21.40 14.10 1.97
N ASN A 128 -20.56 14.74 1.16
CA ASN A 128 -20.59 14.58 -0.29
C ASN A 128 -19.93 13.26 -0.70
N ASN A 129 -18.73 13.01 -0.16
CA ASN A 129 -17.91 11.86 -0.52
C ASN A 129 -16.89 11.54 0.59
N VAL A 130 -16.55 10.28 0.76
CA VAL A 130 -15.45 9.82 1.60
C VAL A 130 -14.53 8.93 0.78
N THR A 131 -13.26 9.31 0.70
CA THR A 131 -12.26 8.52 -0.02
C THR A 131 -11.13 8.09 0.90
N LEU A 132 -10.82 6.80 0.90
CA LEU A 132 -9.65 6.23 1.57
C LEU A 132 -8.60 5.87 0.51
N TYR A 133 -7.55 6.68 0.41
CA TYR A 133 -6.45 6.48 -0.55
C TYR A 133 -5.45 5.44 -0.05
N ILE A 134 -5.68 4.18 -0.39
CA ILE A 134 -4.93 3.06 0.19
C ILE A 134 -3.58 2.85 -0.48
N ARG A 135 -2.62 2.45 0.35
CA ARG A 135 -1.27 2.06 -0.05
C ARG A 135 -0.92 0.79 0.71
N TYR A 136 -0.27 -0.16 0.03
CA TYR A 136 0.20 -1.36 0.72
C TYR A 136 1.41 -1.03 1.59
N TYR A 137 1.37 -1.39 2.87
CA TYR A 137 2.51 -1.24 3.78
C TYR A 137 2.69 -2.45 4.70
N GLN A 138 3.81 -3.14 4.51
CA GLN A 138 4.18 -4.37 5.22
C GLN A 138 3.18 -5.51 5.00
N GLU A 139 2.14 -5.53 5.83
CA GLU A 139 1.13 -6.59 6.02
C GLU A 139 -0.27 -5.96 6.17
N SER A 140 -0.41 -4.65 5.93
CA SER A 140 -1.65 -3.90 6.12
C SER A 140 -1.80 -2.84 5.05
N PHE A 141 -3.01 -2.65 4.53
CA PHE A 141 -3.34 -1.48 3.74
C PHE A 141 -3.55 -0.29 4.68
N VAL A 142 -2.93 0.84 4.34
CA VAL A 142 -3.01 2.08 5.09
C VAL A 142 -3.15 3.23 4.11
N GLY A 143 -3.97 4.22 4.43
CA GLY A 143 -4.27 5.32 3.52
C GLY A 143 -4.62 6.63 4.21
N THR A 144 -4.73 7.68 3.40
CA THR A 144 -5.32 8.95 3.85
C THR A 144 -6.83 8.85 3.66
N LEU A 145 -7.58 9.06 4.74
CA LEU A 145 -9.02 9.22 4.72
C LEU A 145 -9.34 10.69 4.47
N THR A 146 -10.10 10.97 3.44
CA THR A 146 -10.57 12.31 3.07
C THR A 146 -12.09 12.30 3.12
N ILE A 147 -12.67 13.16 3.95
CA ILE A 147 -14.12 13.39 4.04
C ILE A 147 -14.40 14.75 3.40
N GLU A 148 -15.16 14.74 2.31
CA GLU A 148 -15.57 15.93 1.57
C GLU A 148 -16.98 16.34 2.01
N LEU A 149 -17.09 17.54 2.57
CA LEU A 149 -18.33 18.19 2.94
C LEU A 149 -18.60 19.33 1.95
N GLU A 150 -19.72 20.03 2.07
CA GLU A 150 -20.07 21.14 1.16
C GLU A 150 -19.04 22.28 1.18
N ASN A 151 -18.52 22.61 2.36
CA ASN A 151 -17.67 23.80 2.56
C ASN A 151 -16.27 23.48 3.12
N GLU A 152 -15.98 22.21 3.42
CA GLU A 152 -14.71 21.82 4.01
C GLU A 152 -14.29 20.40 3.60
N THR A 153 -13.00 20.13 3.77
CA THR A 153 -12.42 18.81 3.55
C THR A 153 -11.62 18.43 4.77
N ILE A 154 -11.92 17.27 5.33
CA ILE A 154 -11.25 16.74 6.52
C ILE A 154 -10.35 15.60 6.09
N GLU A 155 -9.06 15.73 6.40
CA GLU A 155 -8.09 14.69 6.09
C GLU A 155 -7.55 14.05 7.37
N ARG A 156 -7.44 12.72 7.33
CA ARG A 156 -6.79 11.91 8.36
C ARG A 156 -5.80 10.96 7.71
N GLU A 157 -4.53 11.14 8.03
CA GLU A 157 -3.46 10.30 7.51
C GLU A 157 -3.35 8.96 8.25
N ASP A 158 -2.70 8.00 7.59
CA ASP A 158 -2.30 6.72 8.15
C ASP A 158 -3.45 5.85 8.74
N ILE A 159 -4.66 5.99 8.20
CA ILE A 159 -5.82 5.14 8.52
C ILE A 159 -5.61 3.74 7.96
N MET A 160 -5.71 2.74 8.83
CA MET A 160 -5.64 1.33 8.48
C MET A 160 -6.94 0.87 7.82
N VAL A 161 -6.81 0.12 6.73
CA VAL A 161 -7.93 -0.62 6.16
C VAL A 161 -8.05 -1.94 6.90
N LEU A 162 -9.12 -2.08 7.67
CA LEU A 162 -9.50 -3.31 8.33
C LEU A 162 -10.61 -4.00 7.52
N PRO A 163 -10.86 -5.32 7.72
CA PRO A 163 -11.87 -6.05 6.94
C PRO A 163 -13.25 -5.39 6.94
N ASP A 164 -13.67 -4.84 8.08
CA ASP A 164 -14.94 -4.13 8.29
C ASP A 164 -15.09 -2.87 7.41
N ILE A 165 -13.98 -2.24 7.02
CA ILE A 165 -14.02 -1.08 6.11
C ILE A 165 -14.42 -1.50 4.68
N PHE A 166 -14.21 -2.75 4.29
CA PHE A 166 -14.70 -3.24 2.99
C PHE A 166 -16.22 -3.46 3.00
N ASP A 167 -16.78 -3.78 4.17
CA ASP A 167 -18.24 -3.84 4.34
C ASP A 167 -18.84 -2.44 4.14
N LEU A 168 -18.18 -1.41 4.68
CA LEU A 168 -18.60 -0.01 4.50
C LEU A 168 -18.65 0.41 3.01
N VAL A 169 -17.69 -0.01 2.19
CA VAL A 169 -17.72 0.24 0.72
C VAL A 169 -18.92 -0.43 0.05
N THR A 170 -19.33 -1.59 0.56
CA THR A 170 -20.43 -2.37 -0.01
C THR A 170 -21.79 -1.74 0.32
N TYR A 171 -21.91 -1.13 1.50
CA TYR A 171 -23.19 -0.63 2.01
C TYR A 171 -23.35 0.89 1.96
N ASN A 172 -22.31 1.65 1.68
CA ASN A 172 -22.35 3.10 1.61
C ASN A 172 -21.79 3.62 0.28
N GLU A 173 -22.68 4.09 -0.61
CA GLU A 173 -22.32 4.63 -1.93
C GLU A 173 -21.46 5.90 -1.86
N LYS A 174 -21.34 6.55 -0.70
CA LYS A 174 -20.48 7.72 -0.53
C LYS A 174 -19.07 7.34 -0.08
N PHE A 175 -18.80 6.08 0.25
CA PHE A 175 -17.50 5.63 0.76
C PHE A 175 -16.73 4.82 -0.30
N TYR A 176 -15.58 5.34 -0.70
CA TYR A 176 -14.73 4.71 -1.72
C TYR A 176 -13.34 4.40 -1.18
N ILE A 177 -12.87 3.19 -1.46
CA ILE A 177 -11.46 2.84 -1.28
C ILE A 177 -10.75 3.02 -2.61
N TYR A 178 -9.86 3.99 -2.68
CA TYR A 178 -9.04 4.24 -3.86
C TYR A 178 -7.75 3.42 -3.80
N ASN A 179 -7.63 2.40 -4.65
CA ASN A 179 -6.40 1.64 -4.85
C ASN A 179 -5.70 2.06 -6.15
N PRO A 180 -4.58 2.80 -6.10
CA PRO A 180 -3.92 3.32 -7.30
C PRO A 180 -3.44 2.21 -8.25
N VAL A 181 -3.12 1.02 -7.74
CA VAL A 181 -2.65 -0.10 -8.56
C VAL A 181 -3.79 -0.74 -9.34
N GLU A 182 -4.98 -0.83 -8.74
CA GLU A 182 -6.16 -1.38 -9.41
C GLU A 182 -6.68 -0.44 -10.49
N GLU A 183 -6.67 0.87 -10.27
CA GLU A 183 -7.16 1.79 -11.32
C GLU A 183 -6.21 1.89 -12.49
N LEU A 184 -4.90 1.80 -12.28
CA LEU A 184 -3.94 1.66 -13.38
C LEU A 184 -4.13 0.35 -14.16
N ARG A 185 -4.64 -0.71 -13.52
CA ARG A 185 -5.04 -1.94 -14.23
C ARG A 185 -6.33 -1.74 -14.99
N LYS A 186 -7.39 -1.23 -14.36
CA LYS A 186 -8.67 -0.96 -15.02
C LYS A 186 -8.53 0.00 -16.21
N GLN A 187 -7.74 1.07 -16.08
CA GLN A 187 -7.48 1.99 -17.19
C GLN A 187 -6.74 1.31 -18.35
N ARG A 188 -5.77 0.44 -18.04
CA ARG A 188 -5.06 -0.35 -19.06
C ARG A 188 -5.96 -1.37 -19.74
N ASP A 189 -6.81 -2.03 -18.97
CA ASP A 189 -7.73 -3.04 -19.49
C ASP A 189 -8.87 -2.40 -20.29
N ALA A 190 -9.37 -1.23 -19.87
CA ALA A 190 -10.30 -0.41 -20.64
C ALA A 190 -9.67 0.12 -21.94
N ALA A 191 -8.41 0.56 -21.91
CA ALA A 191 -7.67 0.97 -23.10
C ALA A 191 -7.44 -0.20 -24.07
N ARG A 192 -7.24 -1.42 -23.56
CA ARG A 192 -7.16 -2.65 -24.37
C ARG A 192 -8.51 -3.07 -24.94
N SER A 193 -9.57 -3.01 -24.14
CA SER A 193 -10.93 -3.35 -24.58
C SER A 193 -11.48 -2.34 -25.60
N GLY A 194 -11.12 -1.06 -25.47
CA GLY A 194 -11.44 -0.03 -26.46
C GLY A 194 -10.69 -0.20 -27.79
N HIS A 195 -9.56 -0.91 -27.78
CA HIS A 195 -8.86 -1.30 -29.01
C HIS A 195 -9.45 -2.54 -29.68
N ILE A 196 -10.14 -3.42 -28.95
CA ILE A 196 -10.75 -4.65 -29.50
C ILE A 196 -12.10 -4.35 -30.18
N LEU A 197 -12.80 -3.26 -29.79
CA LEU A 197 -14.07 -2.86 -30.40
C LEU A 197 -13.94 -2.11 -31.74
N GLN A 198 -12.73 -1.97 -32.31
CA GLN A 198 -12.54 -1.45 -33.67
C GLN A 198 -12.33 -2.53 -34.74
N ASP A 199 -12.23 -3.81 -34.37
CA ASP A 199 -11.90 -4.90 -35.32
C ASP A 199 -13.06 -5.90 -35.57
N GLU A 200 -14.28 -5.65 -35.10
CA GLU A 200 -15.46 -6.46 -35.46
C GLU A 200 -16.60 -5.60 -36.06
N GLU A 201 -16.41 -5.14 -37.30
CA GLU A 201 -17.48 -5.04 -38.30
C GLU A 201 -16.87 -5.20 -39.70
N VAL A 202 -17.12 -6.35 -40.33
CA VAL A 202 -16.67 -6.71 -41.69
C VAL A 202 -17.91 -6.79 -42.59
N ASP A 203 -18.08 -5.88 -43.56
CA ASP A 203 -17.82 -6.12 -45.01
C ASP A 203 -18.48 -5.10 -45.97
N ASP A 204 -17.69 -4.71 -46.98
CA ASP A 204 -17.99 -4.27 -48.35
C ASP A 204 -18.84 -3.03 -48.69
N VAL A 205 -18.21 -2.01 -49.33
CA VAL A 205 -18.36 -1.62 -50.77
C VAL A 205 -17.70 -0.25 -51.08
N ILE A 206 -16.66 -0.30 -51.95
CA ILE A 206 -16.12 0.69 -52.92
C ILE A 206 -15.26 1.89 -52.43
N VAL A 207 -13.93 1.66 -52.50
CA VAL A 207 -12.84 2.41 -53.18
C VAL A 207 -13.06 3.88 -53.55
N GLU A 208 -12.19 4.75 -53.01
CA GLU A 208 -11.46 5.73 -53.84
C GLU A 208 -9.98 5.75 -53.40
N GLN A 209 -9.14 5.10 -54.21
CA GLN A 209 -7.69 5.27 -54.17
C GLN A 209 -7.34 6.66 -54.68
N VAL A 210 -6.52 7.39 -53.92
CA VAL A 210 -5.54 8.31 -54.52
C VAL A 210 -4.19 7.93 -53.95
N GLU A 211 -3.52 7.01 -54.65
CA GLU A 211 -2.07 6.92 -54.65
C GLU A 211 -1.52 8.17 -55.35
N SER A 212 -0.59 8.86 -54.70
CA SER A 212 0.60 9.30 -55.41
C SER A 212 1.82 9.05 -54.55
N GLU A 213 2.57 8.05 -55.00
CA GLU A 213 3.97 7.70 -54.75
C GLU A 213 4.87 8.95 -54.63
N VAL A 214 6.02 8.88 -53.96
CA VAL A 214 7.34 8.52 -54.52
C VAL A 214 8.34 9.01 -53.45
N SER A 215 9.40 8.35 -52.99
CA SER A 215 10.03 7.06 -53.26
C SER A 215 11.14 6.90 -52.20
N GLU A 216 11.26 5.71 -51.61
CA GLU A 216 12.57 5.20 -51.22
C GLU A 216 13.27 4.70 -52.48
N SER A 217 14.56 5.00 -52.62
CA SER A 217 15.47 4.18 -53.40
C SER A 217 16.75 4.01 -52.60
N GLU A 218 17.00 2.74 -52.31
CA GLU A 218 18.11 2.14 -51.57
C GLU A 218 19.48 2.30 -52.27
N GLU A 219 20.47 1.75 -51.56
CA GLU A 219 21.65 1.04 -52.08
C GLU A 219 22.98 1.83 -51.98
N ASN A 220 23.75 1.70 -50.89
CA ASN A 220 24.63 0.60 -50.44
C ASN A 220 26.03 0.65 -51.09
N VAL A 221 27.00 0.11 -50.34
CA VAL A 221 28.37 -0.31 -50.69
C VAL A 221 29.52 0.62 -50.28
N THR A 222 30.21 0.16 -49.21
CA THR A 222 31.67 0.03 -48.92
C THR A 222 32.66 0.96 -49.66
N ASP A 223 33.75 1.49 -49.07
CA ASP A 223 34.89 0.78 -48.46
C ASP A 223 35.89 1.80 -47.84
N LEU A 224 36.60 1.33 -46.80
CA LEU A 224 38.05 1.45 -46.49
C LEU A 224 38.81 2.79 -46.49
N ASP A 225 39.54 2.96 -45.38
CA ASP A 225 40.88 3.55 -45.17
C ASP A 225 41.18 5.02 -45.53
N GLU A 226 41.44 5.82 -44.49
CA GLU A 226 42.75 6.48 -44.24
C GLU A 226 42.92 6.88 -42.76
#